data_AF-A0A2E9WVP1-F1
#
_entry.id   AF-A0A2E9WVP1-F1
#
_cell.length_a   1.000
_cell.length_b   1.000
_cell.length_c   1.000
_cell.angle_alpha   90.00
_cell.angle_beta   90.00
_cell.angle_gamma   90.00
#
_symmetry.space_group_name_H-M   'P 1'
#
loop_
_entity.id
_entity.type
_entity.pdbx_description
1 polymer ?
#
loop_
_entity_poly.entity_id
_entity_poly.type
_entity_poly.pdbx_seq_one_letter_code
_entity_poly.pdbx_strand_id
1 'polypeptide(L)' 'MQDLFTALALILVIEGALYALFPEGMKRVITVALDIPAVTLRRAGLVSAMVGVVLVWLLRG' A
#
# COMPACT_ATOMS: atom_id res chain seq x y z
N MET A 1 11.02 8.80 16.06
CA MET A 1 9.57 9.07 15.97
C MET A 1 9.19 9.84 14.72
N GLN A 2 9.96 10.87 14.30
CA GLN A 2 9.69 11.63 13.07
C GLN A 2 9.54 10.72 11.83
N ASP A 3 10.40 9.71 11.70
CA ASP A 3 10.35 8.75 10.59
C ASP A 3 9.00 8.07 10.38
N LEU A 4 8.30 7.71 11.47
CA LEU A 4 6.99 7.09 11.40
C LEU A 4 5.95 8.08 10.87
N PHE A 5 5.98 9.31 11.38
CA PHE A 5 5.09 10.38 10.89
C PHE A 5 5.39 10.75 9.44
N THR A 6 6.66 10.76 9.04
CA THR A 6 7.05 10.96 7.64
C THR A 6 6.55 9.84 6.74
N ALA A 7 6.69 8.57 7.16
CA ALA A 7 6.15 7.43 6.40
C ALA A 7 4.62 7.52 6.26
N LEU A 8 3.91 7.90 7.33
CA LEU A 8 2.46 8.13 7.32
C LEU A 8 2.04 9.30 6.42
N ALA A 9 2.81 10.39 6.41
CA ALA A 9 2.56 11.50 5.49
C ALA A 9 2.77 11.08 4.03
N LEU A 10 3.84 10.33 3.74
CA LEU A 10 4.15 9.87 2.39
C LEU A 10 3.09 8.90 1.85
N ILE A 11 2.58 7.97 2.65
CA ILE A 11 1.50 7.07 2.18
C ILE A 11 0.24 7.86 1.82
N LEU A 12 -0.12 8.89 2.60
CA LEU A 12 -1.27 9.75 2.28
C LEU A 12 -1.04 10.57 1.00
N VAL A 13 0.17 11.11 0.80
CA VAL A 13 0.53 11.82 -0.42
C VAL A 13 0.42 10.91 -1.64
N ILE A 14 0.94 9.68 -1.55
CA ILE A 14 0.92 8.71 -2.66
C ILE A 14 -0.51 8.27 -2.95
N GLU A 15 -1.28 7.85 -1.95
CA GLU A 15 -2.69 7.46 -2.13
C GLU A 15 -3.52 8.62 -2.70
N GLY A 16 -3.40 9.82 -2.12
CA GLY A 16 -4.13 11.00 -2.58
C GLY A 16 -3.78 11.39 -4.03
N ALA A 17 -2.50 11.32 -4.40
CA ALA A 17 -2.05 11.56 -5.77
C ALA A 17 -2.63 10.52 -6.74
N LEU A 18 -2.64 9.23 -6.37
CA LEU A 18 -3.23 8.18 -7.20
C LEU A 18 -4.72 8.40 -7.45
N TYR A 19 -5.50 8.75 -6.43
CA TYR A 19 -6.92 9.06 -6.61
C TYR A 19 -7.15 10.34 -7.41
N ALA A 20 -6.33 11.37 -7.24
CA ALA A 20 -6.47 12.65 -7.94
C ALA A 20 -6.09 12.55 -9.43
N LEU A 21 -4.98 11.87 -9.74
CA LEU A 21 -4.47 11.74 -11.12
C LEU A 21 -5.16 10.61 -11.88
N PHE A 22 -5.50 9.50 -11.21
CA PHE A 22 -6.01 8.28 -11.85
C PHE A 22 -7.28 7.73 -11.17
N PRO A 23 -8.36 8.52 -11.04
CA PRO A 23 -9.55 8.12 -10.29
C PRO A 23 -10.21 6.84 -10.83
N GLU A 24 -10.36 6.71 -12.16
CA GLU A 24 -10.96 5.52 -12.77
C GLU A 24 -10.08 4.28 -12.65
N GLY A 25 -8.75 4.45 -12.67
CA GLY A 25 -7.81 3.36 -12.42
C GLY A 25 -7.98 2.79 -11.01
N MET A 26 -8.07 3.67 -10.01
CA MET A 26 -8.27 3.26 -8.62
C MET A 26 -9.63 2.60 -8.39
N LYS A 27 -10.70 3.13 -8.99
CA LYS A 27 -12.03 2.47 -8.94
C LYS A 27 -11.96 1.04 -9.48
N ARG A 28 -11.29 0.82 -10.63
CA ARG A 28 -11.12 -0.51 -11.22
C ARG A 28 -10.34 -1.45 -10.31
N VAL A 29 -9.26 -0.98 -9.68
CA VAL A 29 -8.48 -1.78 -8.72
C VAL A 29 -9.36 -2.25 -7.56
N ILE A 30 -10.19 -1.36 -7.01
CA ILE A 30 -11.12 -1.70 -5.92
C ILE A 30 -12.14 -2.74 -6.39
N THR A 31 -12.74 -2.56 -7.57
CA THR A 31 -13.70 -3.55 -8.12
C THR A 31 -13.07 -4.93 -8.26
N VAL A 32 -11.85 -5.01 -8.79
CA VAL A 32 -11.12 -6.29 -8.89
C VAL A 32 -10.84 -6.87 -7.50
N ALA A 33 -10.49 -6.04 -6.52
CA ALA A 33 -10.22 -6.50 -5.16
C ALA A 33 -11.46 -7.09 -4.47
N LEU A 34 -12.67 -6.61 -4.79
CA LEU A 34 -13.92 -7.15 -4.25
C LEU A 34 -14.21 -8.58 -4.72
N ASP A 35 -13.73 -8.95 -5.91
CA ASP A 35 -13.91 -10.30 -6.46
C ASP A 35 -12.86 -11.31 -5.94
N ILE A 36 -11.81 -10.83 -5.26
CA ILE A 36 -10.74 -11.68 -4.71
C ILE A 36 -11.19 -12.26 -3.36
N PRO A 37 -11.11 -13.60 -3.15
CA PRO A 37 -11.37 -14.20 -1.85
C PRO A 37 -10.53 -13.58 -0.73
N ALA A 38 -11.14 -13.29 0.42
CA ALA A 38 -10.48 -12.62 1.55
C ALA A 38 -9.19 -13.33 2.02
N VAL A 39 -9.12 -14.66 1.90
CA VAL A 39 -7.91 -15.44 2.23
C VAL A 39 -6.74 -15.11 1.31
N THR A 40 -7.00 -14.92 0.01
CA THR A 40 -5.98 -14.55 -0.98
C THR A 40 -5.53 -13.12 -0.75
N LEU A 41 -6.47 -12.20 -0.50
CA LEU A 41 -6.16 -10.80 -0.20
C LEU A 41 -5.31 -10.67 1.07
N ARG A 42 -5.64 -11.44 2.13
CA ARG A 42 -4.81 -11.51 3.36
C ARG A 42 -3.41 -12.02 3.08
N ARG A 43 -3.26 -13.09 2.30
CA ARG A 43 -1.93 -13.64 1.97
C ARG A 43 -1.09 -12.64 1.18
N ALA A 44 -1.68 -12.00 0.17
CA ALA A 44 -1.01 -10.97 -0.61
C ALA A 44 -0.57 -9.78 0.27
N GLY A 45 -1.46 -9.31 1.16
CA GLY A 45 -1.17 -8.24 2.11
C GLY A 45 -0.07 -8.60 3.13
N LEU A 46 -0.04 -9.84 3.61
CA LEU A 46 1.03 -10.30 4.50
C LEU A 46 2.38 -10.35 3.78
N VAL A 47 2.40 -10.86 2.54
CA VAL A 47 3.62 -10.90 1.73
C VAL A 47 4.13 -9.48 1.44
N SER A 48 3.25 -8.55 1.05
CA SER A 48 3.66 -7.15 0.81
C SER A 48 4.17 -6.47 2.07
N ALA A 49 3.53 -6.70 3.23
CA ALA A 49 3.99 -6.18 4.51
C ALA A 49 5.38 -6.72 4.89
N MET A 50 5.62 -8.03 4.73
CA MET A 50 6.92 -8.64 4.98
C MET A 50 8.01 -8.04 4.07
N VAL A 51 7.73 -7.90 2.77
CA VAL A 51 8.66 -7.26 1.83
C VAL A 51 8.94 -5.82 2.25
N GLY A 52 7.92 -5.06 2.65
CA GLY A 52 8.09 -3.70 3.15
C GLY A 52 9.02 -3.63 4.37
N VAL A 53 8.85 -4.53 5.34
CA VAL A 53 9.72 -4.62 6.52
C VAL A 53 11.17 -4.94 6.13
N VAL A 54 11.38 -5.90 5.22
CA VAL A 54 12.72 -6.25 4.73
C VAL A 54 13.37 -5.07 4.02
N LEU A 55 12.63 -4.35 3.17
CA LEU A 55 13.14 -3.16 2.48
C LEU A 55 13.51 -2.04 3.46
N VAL A 56 12.66 -1.76 4.45
CA VAL A 56 12.96 -0.76 5.49
C VAL A 56 14.22 -1.17 6.26
N TRP A 57 14.37 -2.46 6.58
CA TRP A 57 15.56 -2.96 7.26
C TRP A 57 16.82 -2.84 6.40
N LEU A 58 16.76 -3.13 5.10
CA LEU A 58 17.92 -2.99 4.20
C LEU A 58 18.31 -1.54 3.90
N LEU A 59 17.34 -0.62 3.87
CA LEU A 59 17.60 0.79 3.58
C LEU A 59 18.02 1.59 4.81
N ARG A 60 17.70 1.12 6.02
CA ARG A 60 18.03 1.78 7.30
C ARG A 60 19.06 1.03 8.15
N GLY A 61 19.30 -0.25 7.88
CA GLY A 61 20.35 -1.06 8.51
C GLY A 61 21.71 -0.77 7.89
#